data_AF-A0A960FS72-F1
#
_entry.id   AF-A0A960FS72-F1
#
_cell.length_a   1.000
_cell.length_b   1.000
_cell.length_c   1.000
_cell.angle_alpha   90.00
_cell.angle_beta   90.00
_cell.angle_gamma   90.00
#
_symmetry.space_group_name_H-M   'P 1'
#
loop_
_entity.id
_entity.type
_entity.pdbx_description
1 polymer ?
#
loop_
_entity_poly.entity_id
_entity_poly.type
_entity_poly.pdbx_seq_one_letter_code
_entity_poly.pdbx_strand_id
1 'polypeptide(L)'
;MSLSSGIPGSPGMNPLRLQYPQSLAVYDDYAAAQKTVDFLSDNKFPVEHLMIVGTDLKRVERITGRLTWGRVAAGGVLSGLWLGLFVGLIFSFFVDEDVLAMILSTILLGALFGLVWALLGYALTRGQRDF
;
A
#
# COMPACT_ATOMS: atom_id res chain seq x y z
N MET A 1 54.60 38.76 -24.62
CA MET A 1 54.51 37.33 -24.24
C MET A 1 54.13 37.27 -22.77
N SER A 2 52.83 37.11 -22.47
CA SER A 2 52.33 36.78 -21.14
C SER A 2 51.65 35.42 -21.22
N LEU A 3 52.21 34.43 -20.53
CA LEU A 3 51.67 33.08 -20.48
C LEU A 3 50.43 33.09 -19.59
N SER A 4 49.27 32.83 -20.20
CA SER A 4 48.03 32.48 -19.52
C SER A 4 48.16 31.05 -19.00
N SER A 5 48.43 30.87 -17.71
CA SER A 5 48.35 29.56 -17.05
C SER A 5 46.91 29.32 -16.60
N GLY A 6 46.14 28.59 -17.43
CA GLY A 6 44.86 28.04 -17.03
C GLY A 6 45.06 26.98 -15.94
N ILE A 7 44.40 27.16 -14.79
CA ILE A 7 44.35 26.14 -13.74
C ILE A 7 43.31 25.09 -14.18
N PRO A 8 43.65 23.79 -14.20
CA PRO A 8 42.77 22.71 -14.62
C PRO A 8 41.54 22.57 -13.73
N GLY A 9 40.42 22.21 -14.35
CA GLY A 9 39.09 22.20 -13.74
C GLY A 9 39.00 21.47 -12.41
N SER A 10 38.36 22.12 -11.44
CA SER A 10 37.87 21.46 -10.23
C SER A 10 36.96 20.29 -10.65
N PRO A 11 37.28 19.05 -10.23
CA PRO A 11 36.40 17.91 -10.43
C PRO A 11 35.01 18.25 -9.87
N GLY A 12 33.99 18.04 -10.69
CA GLY A 12 32.61 18.46 -10.45
C GLY A 12 32.18 18.33 -8.99
N MET A 13 31.94 19.47 -8.37
CA MET A 13 31.17 19.58 -7.13
C MET A 13 29.75 19.13 -7.48
N ASN A 14 29.48 17.84 -7.31
CA ASN A 14 28.17 17.26 -7.53
C ASN A 14 27.23 17.87 -6.46
N PRO A 15 26.27 18.74 -6.82
CA PRO A 15 25.46 19.51 -5.85
C PRO A 15 24.53 18.64 -5.01
N LEU A 16 24.49 17.33 -5.28
CA LEU A 16 23.74 16.32 -4.54
C LEU A 16 24.58 15.53 -3.53
N ARG A 17 25.87 15.86 -3.34
CA ARG A 17 26.62 15.35 -2.18
C ARG A 17 26.16 16.12 -0.94
N LEU A 18 25.28 15.50 -0.17
CA LEU A 18 24.86 15.99 1.14
C LEU A 18 26.12 16.22 2.01
N GLN A 19 26.38 17.49 2.35
CA GLN A 19 27.44 17.88 3.27
C GLN A 19 27.21 17.21 4.65
N TYR A 20 25.92 17.04 5.00
CA TYR A 20 25.38 16.13 5.99
C TYR A 20 23.98 15.68 5.53
N PRO A 21 23.56 14.44 5.83
CA PRO A 21 24.33 13.34 6.44
C PRO A 21 25.44 12.80 5.49
N GLN A 22 26.64 12.56 6.03
CA GLN A 22 27.75 11.93 5.30
C GLN A 22 27.63 10.41 5.36
N SER A 23 27.74 9.73 4.22
CA SER A 23 27.79 8.27 4.17
C SER A 23 29.03 7.75 4.89
N LEU A 24 28.86 7.00 5.98
CA LEU A 24 29.96 6.38 6.74
C LEU A 24 30.42 5.07 6.12
N ALA A 25 29.47 4.22 5.71
CA ALA A 25 29.71 2.93 5.08
C ALA A 25 28.43 2.46 4.35
N VAL A 26 28.60 1.55 3.40
CA VAL A 26 27.50 0.87 2.68
C VAL A 26 27.59 -0.62 3.00
N TYR A 27 26.43 -1.23 3.26
CA TYR A 27 26.31 -2.65 3.61
C TYR A 27 25.28 -3.31 2.70
N ASP A 28 25.53 -4.56 2.31
CA ASP A 28 24.60 -5.35 1.50
C ASP A 28 23.38 -5.83 2.30
N ASP A 29 23.53 -5.95 3.62
CA ASP A 29 22.50 -6.43 4.52
C ASP A 29 22.35 -5.54 5.76
N TYR A 30 21.11 -5.53 6.27
CA TYR A 30 20.74 -4.72 7.42
C TYR A 30 21.44 -5.17 8.72
N ALA A 31 21.73 -6.47 8.88
CA ALA A 31 22.36 -7.00 10.07
C ALA A 31 23.83 -6.56 10.20
N ALA A 32 24.56 -6.44 9.10
CA ALA A 32 25.92 -5.90 9.04
C ALA A 32 25.95 -4.40 9.38
N ALA A 33 24.95 -3.64 8.89
CA ALA A 33 24.78 -2.23 9.26
C ALA A 33 24.49 -2.10 10.76
N GLN A 34 23.57 -2.89 11.30
CA GLN A 34 23.27 -2.93 12.74
C GLN A 34 24.49 -3.28 13.58
N LYS A 35 25.24 -4.33 13.21
CA LYS A 35 26.46 -4.74 13.91
C LYS A 35 27.50 -3.63 13.96
N THR A 36 27.57 -2.78 12.93
CA THR A 36 28.45 -1.61 12.95
C THR A 36 27.96 -0.55 13.93
N VAL A 37 26.65 -0.29 13.97
CA VAL A 37 26.07 0.63 14.96
C VAL A 37 26.32 0.12 16.37
N ASP A 38 26.16 -1.17 16.63
CA ASP A 38 26.45 -1.81 17.91
C ASP A 38 27.92 -1.64 18.29
N PHE A 39 28.84 -1.93 17.37
CA PHE A 39 30.28 -1.71 17.57
C PHE A 39 30.61 -0.24 17.89
N LEU A 40 30.00 0.71 17.20
CA LEU A 40 30.20 2.14 17.47
C LEU A 40 29.67 2.53 18.85
N SER A 41 28.48 2.02 19.22
CA SER A 41 27.88 2.21 20.55
C SER A 41 28.78 1.68 21.67
N ASP A 42 29.31 0.46 21.52
CA ASP A 42 30.21 -0.17 22.49
C ASP A 42 31.48 0.66 22.71
N ASN A 43 31.95 1.34 21.66
CA ASN A 43 33.08 2.26 21.70
C ASN A 43 32.71 3.70 22.10
N LYS A 44 31.53 3.91 22.69
CA LYS A 44 31.04 5.23 23.17
C LYS A 44 30.93 6.29 22.07
N PHE A 45 30.73 5.88 20.83
CA PHE A 45 30.39 6.80 19.74
C PHE A 45 28.96 7.33 19.94
N PRO A 46 28.66 8.60 19.64
CA PRO A 46 27.32 9.18 19.76
C PRO A 46 26.40 8.68 18.63
N VAL A 47 25.86 7.47 18.80
CA VAL A 47 25.01 6.78 17.81
C VAL A 47 23.65 7.46 17.60
N GLU A 48 23.24 8.36 18.49
CA GLU A 48 22.03 9.19 18.37
C GLU A 48 22.01 10.08 17.12
N HIS A 49 23.17 10.30 16.49
CA HIS A 49 23.30 11.06 15.24
C HIS A 49 23.41 10.18 13.99
N LEU A 50 23.30 8.85 14.13
CA LEU A 50 23.39 7.91 13.02
C LEU A 50 22.02 7.63 12.40
N MET A 51 22.02 7.33 11.11
CA MET A 51 20.85 6.86 10.37
C MET A 51 21.22 5.69 9.47
N ILE A 52 20.42 4.63 9.50
CA ILE A 52 20.52 3.54 8.52
C ILE A 52 19.56 3.86 7.38
N VAL A 53 20.10 4.09 6.19
CA VAL A 53 19.32 4.36 4.98
C VAL A 53 19.27 3.11 4.13
N GLY A 54 18.10 2.44 4.11
CA GLY A 54 17.84 1.36 3.16
C GLY A 54 17.71 1.92 1.75
N THR A 55 18.64 1.58 0.86
CA THR A 55 18.55 1.87 -0.57
C THR A 55 18.00 0.65 -1.31
N ASP A 56 17.42 0.85 -2.49
CA ASP A 56 16.92 -0.23 -3.36
C ASP A 56 15.91 -1.20 -2.73
N LEU A 57 14.99 -0.69 -1.89
CA LEU A 57 13.91 -1.49 -1.33
C LEU A 57 13.07 -2.12 -2.45
N LYS A 58 13.20 -3.42 -2.64
CA LYS A 58 12.40 -4.19 -3.59
C LYS A 58 11.04 -4.49 -2.98
N ARG A 59 10.00 -3.80 -3.46
CA ARG A 59 8.61 -4.13 -3.14
C ARG A 59 8.21 -5.40 -3.90
N VAL A 60 8.18 -6.53 -3.18
CA VAL A 60 7.73 -7.81 -3.74
C VAL A 60 6.22 -7.93 -3.49
N GLU A 61 5.41 -7.68 -4.54
CA GLU A 61 3.98 -7.97 -4.51
C GLU A 61 3.73 -9.33 -5.15
N ARG A 62 3.09 -10.24 -4.40
CA ARG A 62 2.64 -11.52 -4.95
C ARG A 62 1.26 -11.33 -5.59
N ILE A 63 1.21 -11.36 -6.91
CA ILE A 63 -0.03 -11.33 -7.68
C ILE A 63 -0.74 -12.68 -7.52
N THR A 64 -1.89 -12.70 -6.85
CA THR A 64 -2.69 -13.91 -6.58
C THR A 64 -3.68 -14.21 -7.71
N GLY A 65 -3.98 -13.23 -8.56
CA GLY A 65 -4.80 -13.41 -9.76
C GLY A 65 -5.24 -12.07 -10.33
N ARG A 66 -6.04 -12.11 -11.40
CA ARG A 66 -6.64 -10.90 -11.99
C ARG A 66 -7.93 -10.55 -11.26
N LEU A 67 -8.14 -9.26 -10.98
CA LEU A 67 -9.44 -8.74 -10.56
C LEU A 67 -10.33 -8.58 -11.80
N THR A 68 -11.33 -9.45 -11.94
CA THR A 68 -12.25 -9.45 -13.09
C THR A 68 -13.63 -8.93 -12.67
N TRP A 69 -14.38 -8.41 -13.64
CA TRP A 69 -15.78 -8.01 -13.46
C TRP A 69 -16.62 -9.10 -12.78
N GLY A 70 -16.40 -10.38 -13.13
CA GLY A 70 -17.10 -11.50 -12.51
C GLY A 70 -16.74 -11.69 -11.03
N ARG A 71 -15.47 -11.53 -10.65
CA ARG A 71 -15.04 -11.64 -9.24
C ARG A 71 -15.58 -10.48 -8.40
N VAL A 72 -15.59 -9.27 -8.95
CA VAL A 72 -16.19 -8.09 -8.32
C VAL A 72 -17.70 -8.26 -8.16
N ALA A 73 -18.39 -8.68 -9.22
CA ALA A 73 -19.83 -8.93 -9.20
C ALA A 73 -20.19 -9.98 -8.15
N ALA A 74 -19.46 -11.09 -8.10
CA ALA A 74 -19.67 -12.14 -7.09
C ALA A 74 -19.47 -11.61 -5.67
N GLY A 75 -18.40 -10.84 -5.42
CA GLY A 75 -18.17 -10.20 -4.12
C GLY A 75 -19.28 -9.21 -3.74
N GLY A 76 -19.74 -8.40 -4.70
CA GLY A 76 -20.84 -7.45 -4.51
C GLY A 76 -22.17 -8.14 -4.19
N VAL A 77 -22.52 -9.20 -4.92
CA VAL A 77 -23.73 -10.00 -4.65
C VAL A 77 -23.66 -10.63 -3.27
N LEU A 78 -22.54 -11.26 -2.90
CA LEU A 78 -22.38 -11.89 -1.59
C LEU A 78 -22.51 -10.88 -0.45
N SER A 79 -21.86 -9.72 -0.57
CA SER A 79 -21.99 -8.63 0.41
C SER A 79 -23.42 -8.08 0.45
N GLY A 80 -24.08 -7.96 -0.70
CA GLY A 80 -25.46 -7.51 -0.83
C GLY A 80 -26.46 -8.49 -0.21
N LEU A 81 -26.29 -9.79 -0.41
CA LEU A 81 -27.10 -10.85 0.22
C LEU A 81 -26.99 -10.78 1.74
N TRP A 82 -25.77 -10.60 2.26
CA TRP A 82 -25.54 -10.47 3.71
C TRP A 82 -26.25 -9.23 4.28
N LEU A 83 -26.11 -8.08 3.62
CA LEU A 83 -26.78 -6.85 4.02
C LEU A 83 -28.31 -6.98 3.93
N GLY A 84 -28.83 -7.55 2.84
CA GLY A 84 -30.25 -7.76 2.62
C GLY A 84 -30.87 -8.73 3.62
N LEU A 85 -30.15 -9.79 3.99
CA LEU A 85 -30.54 -10.69 5.08
C LEU A 85 -30.58 -9.94 6.42
N PHE A 86 -29.52 -9.19 6.74
CA PHE A 86 -29.47 -8.41 7.98
C PHE A 86 -30.62 -7.42 8.10
N VAL A 87 -30.89 -6.65 7.04
CA VAL A 87 -32.00 -5.69 6.98
C VAL A 87 -33.34 -6.42 7.08
N GLY A 88 -33.52 -7.55 6.38
CA GLY A 88 -34.72 -8.36 6.44
C GLY A 88 -35.01 -8.89 7.85
N LEU A 89 -33.97 -9.34 8.57
CA LEU A 89 -34.09 -9.77 9.96
C LEU A 89 -34.50 -8.62 10.88
N ILE A 90 -34.00 -7.40 10.67
CA ILE A 90 -34.47 -6.24 11.43
C ILE A 90 -35.96 -5.98 11.16
N PHE A 91 -36.37 -5.95 9.89
CA PHE A 91 -37.76 -5.73 9.53
C PHE A 91 -38.70 -6.83 10.05
N SER A 92 -38.21 -8.06 10.19
CA SER A 92 -38.99 -9.19 10.72
C SER A 92 -39.55 -8.96 12.14
N PHE A 93 -38.94 -8.06 12.92
CA PHE A 93 -39.46 -7.69 14.24
C PHE A 93 -40.64 -6.71 14.20
N PHE A 94 -40.92 -6.10 13.03
CA PHE A 94 -41.94 -5.07 12.86
C PHE A 94 -43.14 -5.53 12.02
N VAL A 95 -43.11 -6.76 11.48
CA VAL A 95 -44.15 -7.30 10.60
C VAL A 95 -44.56 -8.68 11.09
N ASP A 96 -45.85 -8.89 11.26
CA ASP A 96 -46.41 -10.15 11.79
C ASP A 96 -46.83 -11.15 10.67
N GLU A 97 -47.05 -10.67 9.44
CA GLU A 97 -47.45 -11.50 8.29
C GLU A 97 -46.37 -11.52 7.20
N ASP A 98 -46.29 -12.62 6.45
CA ASP A 98 -45.39 -12.77 5.29
C ASP A 98 -43.90 -12.49 5.53
N VAL A 99 -43.43 -12.69 6.77
CA VAL A 99 -42.04 -12.46 7.20
C VAL A 99 -41.02 -13.13 6.26
N LEU A 100 -41.31 -14.36 5.81
CA LEU A 100 -40.43 -15.08 4.90
C LEU A 100 -40.36 -14.42 3.52
N ALA A 101 -41.48 -13.97 2.97
CA ALA A 101 -41.51 -13.25 1.69
C ALA A 101 -40.78 -11.90 1.81
N MET A 102 -40.94 -11.20 2.93
CA MET A 102 -40.23 -9.96 3.21
C MET A 102 -38.71 -10.19 3.27
N ILE A 103 -38.23 -11.18 4.03
CA ILE A 103 -36.80 -11.51 4.12
C ILE A 103 -36.24 -11.88 2.75
N LEU A 104 -36.95 -12.71 1.97
CA LEU A 104 -36.50 -13.06 0.61
C LEU A 104 -36.41 -11.83 -0.28
N SER A 105 -37.40 -10.93 -0.20
CA SER A 105 -37.39 -9.69 -0.99
C SER A 105 -36.21 -8.77 -0.63
N THR A 106 -35.87 -8.63 0.65
CA THR A 106 -34.75 -7.79 1.09
C THR A 106 -33.41 -8.40 0.73
N ILE A 107 -33.29 -9.72 0.77
CA ILE A 107 -32.10 -10.46 0.30
C ILE A 107 -31.89 -10.23 -1.20
N LEU A 108 -32.94 -10.37 -2.02
CA LEU A 108 -32.86 -10.17 -3.47
C LEU A 108 -32.51 -8.72 -3.82
N LEU A 109 -33.16 -7.76 -3.15
CA LEU A 109 -32.89 -6.34 -3.36
C LEU A 109 -31.47 -5.99 -2.89
N GLY A 110 -31.03 -6.52 -1.74
CA GLY A 110 -29.68 -6.38 -1.24
C GLY A 110 -28.64 -6.93 -2.21
N ALA A 111 -28.86 -8.11 -2.78
CA ALA A 111 -27.99 -8.70 -3.80
C ALA A 111 -27.87 -7.82 -5.05
N LEU A 112 -28.99 -7.31 -5.55
CA LEU A 112 -29.02 -6.41 -6.71
C LEU A 112 -28.29 -5.09 -6.40
N PHE A 113 -28.55 -4.50 -5.23
CA PHE A 113 -27.90 -3.29 -4.78
C PHE A 113 -26.39 -3.48 -4.64
N GLY A 114 -25.96 -4.56 -3.97
CA GLY A 114 -24.55 -4.89 -3.78
C GLY A 114 -23.82 -5.17 -5.09
N LEU A 115 -24.49 -5.83 -6.04
CA LEU A 115 -23.99 -6.01 -7.41
C LEU A 115 -23.73 -4.66 -8.09
N VAL A 116 -24.76 -3.81 -8.16
CA VAL A 116 -24.67 -2.50 -8.84
C VAL A 116 -23.59 -1.63 -8.18
N TRP A 117 -23.58 -1.57 -6.85
CA TRP A 117 -22.61 -0.77 -6.10
C TRP A 117 -21.17 -1.24 -6.30
N ALA A 118 -20.93 -2.56 -6.25
CA ALA A 118 -19.60 -3.12 -6.48
C ALA A 118 -19.12 -2.87 -7.91
N LEU A 119 -20.01 -3.02 -8.90
CA LEU A 119 -19.70 -2.74 -10.30
C LEU A 119 -19.43 -1.27 -10.57
N LEU A 120 -20.20 -0.35 -9.96
CA LEU A 120 -19.95 1.09 -10.04
C LEU A 120 -18.61 1.46 -9.40
N GLY A 121 -18.34 0.96 -8.19
CA GLY A 121 -17.07 1.19 -7.50
C GLY A 121 -15.88 0.69 -8.32
N TYR A 122 -16.00 -0.50 -8.91
CA TYR A 122 -14.97 -1.03 -9.80
C TYR A 122 -14.83 -0.20 -11.08
N ALA A 123 -15.93 0.23 -11.71
CA ALA A 123 -15.87 1.09 -12.89
C ALA A 123 -15.13 2.42 -12.62
N LEU A 124 -15.34 3.01 -11.44
CA LEU A 124 -14.69 4.26 -11.03
C LEU A 124 -13.21 4.10 -10.68
N THR A 125 -12.80 2.91 -10.22
CA THR A 125 -11.42 2.64 -9.77
C THR A 125 -10.61 1.83 -10.79
N ARG A 126 -11.24 1.39 -11.87
CA ARG A 126 -10.62 0.56 -12.92
C ARG A 126 -9.40 1.28 -13.51
N GLY A 127 -8.29 0.54 -13.64
CA GLY A 127 -7.06 1.03 -14.26
C GLY A 127 -5.96 1.46 -13.29
N GLN A 128 -6.22 1.52 -11.98
CA GLN A 128 -5.18 1.80 -10.98
C GLN A 128 -4.50 0.51 -10.48
N ARG A 129 -5.23 -0.61 -10.31
CA ARG A 129 -4.71 -1.93 -9.88
C ARG A 129 -5.66 -3.05 -10.32
N ASP A 130 -5.25 -3.90 -11.26
CA ASP A 130 -6.09 -4.98 -11.84
C ASP A 130 -5.76 -6.38 -11.28
N PHE A 131 -5.15 -6.44 -10.09
CA PHE A 131 -4.71 -7.67 -9.42
C PHE A 131 -4.95 -7.61 -7.91
#